data_AF-A0A7S0URZ6-F1
#
_entry.id   AF-A0A7S0URZ6-F1
#
_cell.length_a   1.000
_cell.length_b   1.000
_cell.length_c   1.000
_cell.angle_alpha   90.00
_cell.angle_beta   90.00
_cell.angle_gamma   90.00
#
_symmetry.space_group_name_H-M   'P 1'
#
loop_
_entity.id
_entity.type
_entity.pdbx_description
1 polymer ?
#
loop_
_entity_poly.entity_id
_entity_poly.type
_entity_poly.pdbx_seq_one_letter_code
_entity_poly.pdbx_strand_id
1 'polypeptide(L)'
;MSTPAQRLVLFAGTGAGVGYTIYFASNKKEVETLTKESKKIEELVKVENKKLSSFAKDVEEYQVKEQALVAAAAAQSKALSDIQSKLEEARKSIAKLEKEVADKVAAKKKADDDLISTRSKLADLVAQTHRSRENVSLSEKSLELAKQKVDNARLLLNPLNHPRVQKFFNK
;
A
#
# COMPACT_ATOMS: atom_id res chain seq x y z
N MET A 1 58.68 -36.66 42.94
CA MET A 1 58.68 -38.14 42.88
C MET A 1 58.60 -38.50 41.39
N SER A 2 59.45 -39.31 40.76
CA SER A 2 60.66 -40.08 41.15
C SER A 2 61.21 -40.76 39.86
N THR A 3 62.51 -41.03 39.61
CA THR A 3 63.77 -40.82 40.36
C THR A 3 64.96 -40.93 39.37
N PRO A 4 65.96 -40.01 39.36
CA PRO A 4 67.07 -40.05 38.39
C PRO A 4 68.23 -40.94 38.89
N ALA A 5 68.09 -42.25 38.75
CA ALA A 5 69.04 -43.21 39.32
C ALA A 5 69.39 -44.38 38.37
N GLN A 6 69.77 -44.09 37.12
CA GLN A 6 70.34 -45.09 36.20
C GLN A 6 71.18 -44.44 35.09
N ARG A 7 72.47 -44.16 35.38
CA ARG A 7 73.61 -44.13 34.43
C ARG A 7 74.92 -43.93 35.19
N LEU A 8 75.20 -44.88 36.08
CA LEU A 8 76.49 -44.97 36.78
C LEU A 8 77.46 -45.74 35.88
N VAL A 9 78.18 -45.02 35.01
CA VAL A 9 79.21 -45.62 34.15
C VAL A 9 80.49 -45.78 34.96
N LEU A 10 80.66 -46.97 35.53
CA LEU A 10 81.86 -47.38 36.24
C LEU A 10 82.89 -47.93 35.23
N PHE A 11 83.92 -47.14 34.90
CA PHE A 11 85.15 -47.67 34.29
C PHE A 11 86.38 -46.98 34.88
N ALA A 12 86.97 -47.62 35.89
CA ALA A 12 88.31 -47.33 36.36
C ALA A 12 89.32 -48.05 35.43
N GLY A 13 90.30 -47.31 34.90
CA GLY A 13 91.33 -47.88 34.01
C GLY A 13 92.03 -46.84 33.15
N THR A 14 93.13 -46.28 33.67
CA THR A 14 94.33 -45.78 32.94
C THR A 14 94.17 -45.22 31.51
N GLY A 15 93.14 -44.40 31.26
CA GLY A 15 92.89 -43.72 29.96
C GLY A 15 92.22 -42.34 30.11
N ALA A 16 92.37 -41.72 31.29
CA ALA A 16 91.47 -40.68 31.80
C ALA A 16 91.42 -39.35 31.04
N GLY A 17 92.35 -39.08 30.11
CA GLY A 17 92.39 -37.79 29.39
C GLY A 17 91.40 -37.65 28.24
N VAL A 18 91.05 -38.74 27.55
CA VAL A 18 90.40 -38.68 26.23
C VAL A 18 88.92 -39.05 26.27
N GLY A 19 88.53 -40.09 27.03
CA GLY A 19 87.11 -40.48 27.14
C GLY A 19 86.24 -39.42 27.84
N TYR A 20 86.76 -38.81 28.91
CA TYR A 20 86.04 -37.81 29.69
C TYR A 20 85.84 -36.50 28.90
N THR A 21 86.88 -36.07 28.16
CA THR A 21 86.80 -34.89 27.28
C THR A 21 85.86 -35.11 26.10
N ILE A 22 85.82 -36.31 25.51
CA ILE A 22 84.83 -36.66 24.47
C ILE A 22 83.40 -36.66 25.04
N TYR A 23 83.15 -37.22 26.23
CA TYR A 23 81.81 -37.25 26.81
C TYR A 23 81.31 -35.84 27.18
N PHE A 24 82.16 -35.00 27.77
CA PHE A 24 81.84 -33.59 28.01
C PHE A 24 81.66 -32.79 26.71
N ALA A 25 82.46 -33.05 25.67
CA ALA A 25 82.27 -32.41 24.36
C ALA A 25 80.99 -32.88 23.65
N SER A 26 80.59 -34.14 23.82
CA SER A 26 79.32 -34.68 23.30
C SER A 26 78.14 -34.01 23.99
N ASN A 27 78.11 -34.00 25.33
CA ASN A 27 77.06 -33.33 26.10
C ASN A 27 77.02 -31.82 25.80
N LYS A 28 78.17 -31.17 25.59
CA LYS A 28 78.23 -29.76 25.24
C LYS A 28 77.63 -29.49 23.84
N LYS A 29 77.92 -30.34 22.85
CA LYS A 29 77.27 -30.28 21.53
C LYS A 29 75.76 -30.51 21.61
N GLU A 30 75.32 -31.47 22.42
CA GLU A 30 73.90 -31.80 22.62
C GLU A 30 73.13 -30.67 23.33
N VAL A 31 73.74 -30.02 24.32
CA VAL A 31 73.20 -28.78 24.93
C VAL A 31 73.22 -27.62 23.94
N GLU A 32 74.24 -27.50 23.08
CA GLU A 32 74.26 -26.49 22.01
C GLU A 32 73.21 -26.74 20.91
N THR A 33 72.82 -27.99 20.63
CA THR A 33 71.68 -28.28 19.74
C THR A 33 70.34 -28.01 20.41
N LEU A 34 70.15 -28.47 21.64
CA LEU A 34 68.91 -28.24 22.41
C LEU A 34 68.66 -26.74 22.67
N THR A 35 69.70 -25.95 22.91
CA THR A 35 69.55 -24.48 23.05
C THR A 35 69.26 -23.78 21.73
N LYS A 36 69.73 -24.29 20.58
CA LYS A 36 69.33 -23.80 19.24
C LYS A 36 67.88 -24.18 18.92
N GLU A 37 67.44 -25.38 19.29
CA GLU A 37 66.07 -25.84 19.12
C GLU A 37 65.09 -25.08 20.02
N SER A 38 65.45 -24.85 21.29
CA SER A 38 64.67 -24.01 22.22
C SER A 38 64.47 -22.60 21.68
N LYS A 39 65.53 -21.97 21.12
CA LYS A 39 65.42 -20.65 20.46
C LYS A 39 64.50 -20.67 19.24
N LYS A 40 64.57 -21.71 18.39
CA LYS A 40 63.63 -21.87 17.25
C LYS A 40 62.19 -22.04 17.73
N ILE A 41 61.96 -22.81 18.79
CA ILE A 41 60.62 -22.99 19.38
C ILE A 41 60.11 -21.65 19.94
N GLU A 42 60.94 -20.88 20.66
CA GLU A 42 60.56 -19.53 21.11
C GLU A 42 60.22 -18.58 19.94
N GLU A 43 60.97 -18.64 18.84
CA GLU A 43 60.69 -17.83 17.64
C GLU A 43 59.36 -18.23 16.98
N LEU A 44 59.10 -19.53 16.84
CA LEU A 44 57.83 -20.05 16.34
C LEU A 44 56.65 -19.64 17.24
N VAL A 45 56.77 -19.79 18.56
CA VAL A 45 55.77 -19.34 19.54
C VAL A 45 55.54 -17.83 19.47
N LYS A 46 56.59 -17.02 19.27
CA LYS A 46 56.45 -15.57 19.04
C LYS A 46 55.73 -15.25 17.72
N VAL A 47 55.90 -16.06 16.67
CA VAL A 47 55.19 -15.90 15.39
C VAL A 47 53.72 -16.34 15.51
N GLU A 48 53.43 -17.46 16.19
CA GLU A 48 52.06 -17.91 16.44
C GLU A 48 51.29 -16.95 17.34
N ASN A 49 51.88 -16.47 18.44
CA ASN A 49 51.25 -15.45 19.29
C ASN A 49 50.92 -14.16 18.52
N LYS A 50 51.78 -13.75 17.58
CA LYS A 50 51.48 -12.62 16.67
C LYS A 50 50.28 -12.94 15.77
N LYS A 51 50.22 -14.13 15.14
CA LYS A 51 49.08 -14.56 14.31
C LYS A 51 47.78 -14.66 15.11
N LEU A 52 47.82 -15.20 16.33
CA LEU A 52 46.68 -15.25 17.23
C LEU A 52 46.18 -13.83 17.58
N SER A 53 47.10 -12.88 17.81
CA SER A 53 46.72 -11.48 18.08
C SER A 53 46.12 -10.76 16.87
N SER A 54 46.48 -11.11 15.63
CA SER A 54 45.80 -10.57 14.45
C SER A 54 44.44 -11.24 14.26
N PHE A 55 44.35 -12.56 14.37
CA PHE A 55 43.07 -13.27 14.25
C PHE A 55 42.06 -12.83 15.32
N ALA A 56 42.49 -12.54 16.55
CA ALA A 56 41.61 -12.01 17.59
C ALA A 56 40.98 -10.66 17.17
N LYS A 57 41.79 -9.75 16.60
CA LYS A 57 41.29 -8.47 16.07
C LYS A 57 40.36 -8.65 14.88
N ASP A 58 40.69 -9.55 13.96
CA ASP A 58 39.83 -9.85 12.81
C ASP A 58 38.47 -10.37 13.29
N VAL A 59 38.45 -11.27 14.29
CA VAL A 59 37.21 -11.80 14.91
C VAL A 59 36.41 -10.70 15.60
N GLU A 60 37.05 -9.81 16.37
CA GLU A 60 36.38 -8.63 16.97
C GLU A 60 35.76 -7.73 15.89
N GLU A 61 36.49 -7.44 14.81
CA GLU A 61 35.95 -6.66 13.69
C GLU A 61 34.77 -7.35 13.00
N TYR A 62 34.83 -8.67 12.80
CA TYR A 62 33.72 -9.43 12.21
C TYR A 62 32.50 -9.46 13.13
N GLN A 63 32.67 -9.60 14.45
CA GLN A 63 31.56 -9.53 15.41
C GLN A 63 30.89 -8.16 15.41
N VAL A 64 31.66 -7.06 15.35
CA VAL A 64 31.09 -5.70 15.23
C VAL A 64 30.33 -5.53 13.91
N LYS A 65 30.87 -6.04 12.79
CA LYS A 65 30.19 -6.01 11.48
C LYS A 65 28.91 -6.85 11.49
N GLU A 66 28.91 -8.03 12.11
CA GLU A 66 27.75 -8.90 12.25
C GLU A 66 26.65 -8.23 13.09
N GLN A 67 26.99 -7.66 14.26
CA GLN A 67 26.04 -6.93 15.09
C GLN A 67 25.42 -5.73 14.36
N ALA A 68 26.23 -4.98 13.59
CA ALA A 68 25.74 -3.87 12.77
C ALA A 68 24.77 -4.34 11.66
N LEU A 69 25.07 -5.48 11.01
CA LEU A 69 24.18 -6.07 10.00
C LEU A 69 22.88 -6.61 10.61
N VAL A 70 22.93 -7.25 11.79
CA VAL A 70 21.73 -7.69 12.52
C VAL A 70 20.85 -6.51 12.93
N ALA A 71 21.45 -5.41 13.42
CA ALA A 71 20.72 -4.19 13.74
C ALA A 71 20.08 -3.55 12.49
N ALA A 72 20.81 -3.51 11.36
CA ALA A 72 20.29 -3.00 10.09
C ALA A 72 19.14 -3.87 9.55
N ALA A 73 19.25 -5.20 9.60
CA ALA A 73 18.20 -6.13 9.20
C ALA A 73 16.95 -5.99 10.08
N ALA A 74 17.11 -5.83 11.39
CA ALA A 74 15.99 -5.57 12.31
C ALA A 74 15.30 -4.22 12.03
N ALA A 75 16.06 -3.18 11.68
CA ALA A 75 15.50 -1.88 11.27
C ALA A 75 14.73 -1.98 9.94
N GLN A 76 15.28 -2.68 8.95
CA GLN A 76 14.61 -2.94 7.67
C GLN A 76 13.33 -3.77 7.84
N SER A 77 13.35 -4.80 8.69
CA SER A 77 12.17 -5.61 9.01
C SER A 77 11.04 -4.77 9.60
N LYS A 78 11.34 -3.86 10.54
CA LYS A 78 10.37 -2.90 11.09
C LYS A 78 9.83 -1.97 10.00
N ALA A 79 10.70 -1.38 9.19
CA ALA A 79 10.29 -0.49 8.09
C ALA A 79 9.37 -1.20 7.07
N LEU A 80 9.64 -2.47 6.75
CA LEU A 80 8.78 -3.28 5.89
C LEU A 80 7.41 -3.55 6.54
N SER A 81 7.37 -3.85 7.83
CA SER A 81 6.11 -3.99 8.60
C SER A 81 5.28 -2.70 8.57
N ASP A 82 5.92 -1.54 8.75
CA ASP A 82 5.26 -0.22 8.70
C ASP A 82 4.78 0.17 7.30
N ILE A 83 5.46 -0.31 6.25
CA ILE A 83 5.02 -0.15 4.86
C ILE A 83 3.84 -1.07 4.57
N GLN A 84 3.85 -2.31 5.06
CA GLN A 84 2.75 -3.26 4.90
C GLN A 84 1.47 -2.79 5.59
N SER A 85 1.55 -2.25 6.81
CA SER A 85 0.37 -1.70 7.50
C SER A 85 -0.24 -0.52 6.73
N LYS A 86 0.59 0.43 6.28
CA LYS A 86 0.15 1.56 5.44
C LYS A 86 -0.44 1.11 4.09
N LEU A 87 0.10 0.06 3.48
CA LEU A 87 -0.44 -0.53 2.25
C LEU A 87 -1.85 -1.09 2.48
N GLU A 88 -2.07 -1.81 3.58
CA GLU A 88 -3.39 -2.35 3.93
C GLU A 88 -4.41 -1.27 4.32
N GLU A 89 -3.97 -0.19 4.97
CA GLU A 89 -4.81 0.99 5.19
C GLU A 89 -5.20 1.69 3.88
N ALA A 90 -4.25 1.86 2.95
CA ALA A 90 -4.50 2.41 1.63
C ALA A 90 -5.44 1.53 0.78
N ARG A 91 -5.30 0.20 0.86
CA ARG A 91 -6.24 -0.75 0.22
C ARG A 91 -7.66 -0.59 0.77
N LYS A 92 -7.80 -0.45 2.09
CA LYS A 92 -9.10 -0.22 2.75
C LYS A 92 -9.71 1.14 2.41
N SER A 93 -8.90 2.19 2.21
CA SER A 93 -9.42 3.50 1.80
C SER A 93 -9.84 3.51 0.32
N ILE A 94 -9.08 2.87 -0.57
CA ILE A 94 -9.46 2.66 -1.98
C ILE A 94 -10.80 1.91 -2.07
N ALA A 95 -10.96 0.77 -1.40
CA ALA A 95 -12.20 0.00 -1.43
C ALA A 95 -13.43 0.78 -0.91
N LYS A 96 -13.24 1.71 0.04
CA LYS A 96 -14.31 2.63 0.48
C LYS A 96 -14.66 3.65 -0.61
N LEU A 97 -13.65 4.26 -1.23
CA LEU A 97 -13.85 5.26 -2.29
C LEU A 97 -14.48 4.64 -3.54
N GLU A 98 -14.08 3.43 -3.93
CA GLU A 98 -14.71 2.68 -5.03
C GLU A 98 -16.20 2.43 -4.76
N LYS A 99 -16.56 2.04 -3.53
CA LYS A 99 -17.96 1.89 -3.12
C LYS A 99 -18.71 3.22 -3.16
N GLU A 100 -18.14 4.30 -2.61
CA GLU A 100 -18.77 5.62 -2.66
C GLU A 100 -18.99 6.12 -4.10
N VAL A 101 -18.05 5.85 -5.01
CA VAL A 101 -18.18 6.18 -6.44
C VAL A 101 -19.31 5.36 -7.05
N ALA A 102 -19.39 4.05 -6.79
CA ALA A 102 -20.49 3.21 -7.27
C ALA A 102 -21.87 3.69 -6.75
N ASP A 103 -21.96 4.02 -5.45
CA ASP A 103 -23.17 4.54 -4.82
C ASP A 103 -23.58 5.91 -5.43
N LYS A 104 -22.61 6.81 -5.67
CA LYS A 104 -22.83 8.12 -6.34
C LYS A 104 -23.26 7.96 -7.80
N VAL A 105 -22.70 7.01 -8.55
CA VAL A 105 -23.10 6.70 -9.94
C VAL A 105 -24.52 6.14 -9.98
N ALA A 106 -24.88 5.25 -9.06
CA ALA A 106 -26.23 4.72 -8.95
C ALA A 106 -27.25 5.80 -8.56
N ALA A 107 -26.90 6.69 -7.62
CA ALA A 107 -27.73 7.84 -7.25
C ALA A 107 -27.93 8.82 -8.41
N LYS A 108 -26.86 9.14 -9.15
CA LYS A 108 -26.95 9.97 -10.35
C LYS A 108 -27.89 9.36 -11.39
N LYS A 109 -27.74 8.06 -11.69
CA LYS A 109 -28.60 7.38 -12.67
C LYS A 109 -30.09 7.50 -12.30
N LYS A 110 -30.44 7.28 -11.02
CA LYS A 110 -31.82 7.48 -10.54
C LYS A 110 -32.31 8.91 -10.75
N ALA A 111 -31.48 9.91 -10.44
CA ALA A 111 -31.83 11.32 -10.65
C ALA A 111 -32.00 11.66 -12.14
N ASP A 112 -31.19 11.09 -13.04
CA ASP A 112 -31.33 11.24 -14.48
C ASP A 112 -32.64 10.59 -14.99
N ASP A 113 -32.98 9.38 -14.51
CA ASP A 113 -34.24 8.69 -14.81
C ASP A 113 -35.48 9.49 -14.30
N ASP A 114 -35.41 10.05 -13.08
CA ASP A 114 -36.45 10.91 -12.50
C ASP A 114 -36.60 12.24 -13.27
N LEU A 115 -35.49 12.83 -13.76
CA LEU A 115 -35.51 14.01 -14.62
C LEU A 115 -36.17 13.74 -15.98
N ILE A 116 -35.96 12.56 -16.56
CA ILE A 116 -36.65 12.15 -17.79
C ILE A 116 -38.15 11.97 -17.53
N SER A 117 -38.52 11.28 -16.44
CA SER A 117 -39.91 11.06 -16.03
C SER A 117 -40.67 12.38 -15.78
N THR A 118 -40.05 13.32 -15.06
CA THR A 118 -40.64 14.63 -14.77
C THR A 118 -40.74 15.52 -16.01
N ARG A 119 -39.77 15.48 -16.93
CA ARG A 119 -39.85 16.16 -18.23
C ARG A 119 -40.99 15.63 -19.11
N SER A 120 -41.21 14.31 -19.14
CA SER A 120 -42.36 13.73 -19.86
C SER A 120 -43.68 14.24 -19.29
N LYS A 121 -43.87 14.17 -17.97
CA LYS A 121 -45.08 14.67 -17.30
C LYS A 121 -45.31 16.17 -17.56
N LEU A 122 -44.25 16.98 -17.60
CA LEU A 122 -44.33 18.39 -17.94
C LEU A 122 -44.81 18.60 -19.38
N ALA A 123 -44.29 17.84 -20.34
CA ALA A 123 -44.74 17.90 -21.74
C ALA A 123 -46.23 17.52 -21.88
N ASP A 124 -46.67 16.47 -21.17
CA ASP A 124 -48.08 16.05 -21.13
C ASP A 124 -48.99 17.15 -20.55
N LEU A 125 -48.59 17.77 -19.44
CA LEU A 125 -49.32 18.88 -18.81
C LEU A 125 -49.40 20.12 -19.72
N VAL A 126 -48.32 20.43 -20.44
CA VAL A 126 -48.31 21.51 -21.44
C VAL A 126 -49.30 21.18 -22.57
N ALA A 127 -49.26 19.96 -23.13
CA ALA A 127 -50.20 19.54 -24.17
C ALA A 127 -51.66 19.56 -23.70
N GLN A 128 -51.95 19.12 -22.47
CA GLN A 128 -53.28 19.21 -21.85
C GLN A 128 -53.73 20.66 -21.66
N THR A 129 -52.82 21.57 -21.28
CA THR A 129 -53.10 22.99 -21.12
C THR A 129 -53.45 23.65 -22.47
N HIS A 130 -52.72 23.32 -23.54
CA HIS A 130 -53.05 23.79 -24.89
C HIS A 130 -54.43 23.32 -25.35
N ARG A 131 -54.73 22.01 -25.26
CA ARG A 131 -56.06 21.47 -25.60
C ARG A 131 -57.17 22.10 -24.77
N SER A 132 -56.93 22.35 -23.48
CA SER A 132 -57.90 23.01 -22.60
C SER A 132 -58.19 24.44 -23.03
N ARG A 133 -57.17 25.21 -23.44
CA ARG A 133 -57.34 26.57 -23.99
C ARG A 133 -58.13 26.57 -25.31
N GLU A 134 -57.85 25.62 -26.20
CA GLU A 134 -58.59 25.46 -27.46
C GLU A 134 -60.06 25.14 -27.20
N ASN A 135 -60.33 24.20 -26.29
CA ASN A 135 -61.70 23.84 -25.87
C ASN A 135 -62.44 25.03 -25.27
N VAL A 136 -61.81 25.81 -24.37
CA VAL A 136 -62.40 27.04 -23.81
C VAL A 136 -62.73 28.03 -24.92
N SER A 137 -61.83 28.30 -25.87
CA SER A 137 -62.10 29.24 -26.97
C SER A 137 -63.25 28.77 -27.88
N LEU A 138 -63.38 27.46 -28.12
CA LEU A 138 -64.52 26.90 -28.85
C LEU A 138 -65.82 27.00 -28.05
N SER A 139 -65.79 26.76 -26.74
CA SER A 139 -66.93 26.93 -25.84
C SER A 139 -67.39 28.39 -25.73
N GLU A 140 -66.47 29.35 -25.68
CA GLU A 140 -66.78 30.79 -25.68
C GLU A 140 -67.48 31.20 -26.98
N LYS A 141 -66.96 30.74 -28.14
CA LYS A 141 -67.59 30.97 -29.45
C LYS A 141 -68.99 30.35 -29.55
N SER A 142 -69.18 29.13 -29.02
CA SER A 142 -70.49 28.48 -29.05
C SER A 142 -71.50 29.14 -28.10
N LEU A 143 -71.05 29.61 -26.95
CA LEU A 143 -71.86 30.41 -26.02
C LEU A 143 -72.28 31.74 -26.64
N GLU A 144 -71.38 32.42 -27.35
CA GLU A 144 -71.69 33.69 -28.03
C GLU A 144 -72.72 33.51 -29.16
N LEU A 145 -72.57 32.47 -29.97
CA LEU A 145 -73.57 32.08 -30.97
C LEU A 145 -74.92 31.70 -30.33
N ALA A 146 -74.91 31.08 -29.15
CA ALA A 146 -76.13 30.77 -28.41
C ALA A 146 -76.83 32.04 -27.88
N LYS A 147 -76.09 33.01 -27.32
CA LYS A 147 -76.64 34.33 -26.93
C LYS A 147 -77.28 35.03 -28.12
N GLN A 148 -76.57 35.13 -29.24
CA GLN A 148 -77.09 35.76 -30.46
C GLN A 148 -78.39 35.09 -30.94
N LYS A 149 -78.49 33.75 -30.87
CA LYS A 149 -79.75 33.04 -31.17
C LYS A 149 -80.87 33.36 -30.19
N VAL A 150 -80.57 33.46 -28.89
CA VAL A 150 -81.56 33.83 -27.85
C VAL A 150 -82.06 35.26 -28.06
N ASP A 151 -81.17 36.21 -28.34
CA ASP A 151 -81.56 37.61 -28.55
C ASP A 151 -82.34 37.80 -29.87
N ASN A 152 -81.96 37.09 -30.94
CA ASN A 152 -82.76 37.01 -32.16
C ASN A 152 -84.16 36.40 -31.90
N ALA A 153 -84.27 35.34 -31.09
CA ALA A 153 -85.55 34.76 -30.71
C ALA A 153 -86.40 35.71 -29.85
N ARG A 154 -85.78 36.50 -28.96
CA ARG A 154 -86.44 37.56 -28.17
C ARG A 154 -87.02 38.66 -29.05
N LEU A 155 -86.31 39.07 -30.10
CA LEU A 155 -86.82 40.06 -31.07
C LEU A 155 -88.06 39.54 -31.81
N LEU A 156 -88.11 38.24 -32.13
CA LEU A 156 -89.25 37.58 -32.79
C LEU A 156 -90.44 37.31 -31.85
N LEU A 157 -90.21 37.30 -30.52
CA LEU A 157 -91.24 37.16 -29.49
C LEU A 157 -92.13 38.41 -29.36
N ASN A 158 -91.66 39.57 -29.82
CA ASN A 158 -92.52 40.74 -30.02
C ASN A 158 -93.33 40.57 -31.32
N PRO A 159 -94.66 40.43 -31.27
CA PRO A 159 -95.48 40.14 -32.46
C PRO A 159 -95.41 41.25 -33.52
N LEU A 160 -95.08 42.49 -33.14
CA LEU A 160 -94.91 43.62 -34.08
C LEU A 160 -93.61 43.53 -34.90
N ASN A 161 -92.58 42.86 -34.38
CA ASN A 161 -91.30 42.65 -35.06
C ASN A 161 -91.21 41.32 -35.83
N HIS A 162 -92.27 40.51 -35.79
CA HIS A 162 -92.29 39.25 -36.53
C HIS A 162 -92.25 39.52 -38.05
N PRO A 163 -91.38 38.86 -38.84
CA PRO A 163 -91.15 39.21 -40.25
C PRO A 163 -92.35 38.95 -41.19
N ARG A 164 -93.39 38.25 -40.72
CA ARG A 164 -94.69 38.22 -41.43
C ARG A 164 -95.52 39.48 -41.18
N VAL A 165 -95.47 40.05 -39.97
CA VAL A 165 -96.25 41.22 -39.56
C VAL A 165 -95.65 42.51 -40.11
N GLN A 166 -94.32 42.67 -40.08
CA GLN A 166 -93.66 43.82 -40.74
C GLN A 166 -93.94 43.87 -42.26
N LYS A 167 -94.10 42.72 -42.92
CA LYS A 167 -94.52 42.64 -44.34
C LYS A 167 -95.97 43.08 -44.60
N PHE A 168 -96.82 43.15 -43.58
CA PHE A 168 -98.16 43.74 -43.68
C PHE A 168 -98.15 45.26 -43.48
N PHE A 169 -97.24 45.79 -42.64
CA PHE A 169 -97.17 47.23 -42.36
C PHE A 169 -96.30 48.02 -43.35
N ASN A 170 -95.32 47.40 -44.02
CA ASN A 170 -94.45 48.07 -45.00
C ASN A 170 -95.02 48.00 -46.44
N LYS A 171 -96.28 48.40 -46.63
CA LYS A 171 -96.96 48.49 -47.93
C LYS A 171 -97.49 49.89 -48.18
#